data_AF-A0A2P5DJZ3-F1
#
_entry.id   AF-A0A2P5DJZ3-F1
#
_cell.length_a   1.000
_cell.length_b   1.000
_cell.length_c   1.000
_cell.angle_alpha   90.00
_cell.angle_beta   90.00
_cell.angle_gamma   90.00
#
_symmetry.space_group_name_H-M   'P 1'
#
loop_
_entity.id
_entity.type
_entity.pdbx_description
1 polymer ?
#
loop_
_entity_poly.entity_id
_entity_poly.type
_entity_poly.pdbx_seq_one_letter_code
_entity_poly.pdbx_strand_id
1 'polypeptide(L)' 'MEKRFGGAVLDLTALINCMLWTLFGLPAVQPGSLLVLTINVAGIVIESCFILFFFVFSDKKTRQKLLLVVL' A
#
# COMPACT_ATOMS: atom_id res chain seq x y z
N MET A 1 -10.56 15.65 8.32
CA MET A 1 -10.36 15.46 6.87
C MET A 1 -8.88 15.34 6.53
N GLU A 2 -8.05 16.35 6.82
CA GLU A 2 -6.61 16.33 6.48
C GLU A 2 -5.81 15.22 7.17
N LYS A 3 -6.06 14.96 8.46
CA LYS A 3 -5.44 13.81 9.17
C LYS A 3 -5.79 12.45 8.58
N ARG A 4 -7.00 12.30 8.03
CA ARG A 4 -7.50 11.05 7.43
C ARG A 4 -6.90 10.87 6.03
N PHE A 5 -6.79 11.95 5.27
CA PHE A 5 -6.06 11.98 4.00
C PHE A 5 -4.57 11.65 4.17
N GLY A 6 -3.91 12.23 5.19
CA GLY A 6 -2.52 11.91 5.51
C GLY A 6 -2.29 10.43 5.81
N GLY A 7 -3.21 9.78 6.57
CA GLY A 7 -3.17 8.34 6.80
C GLY A 7 -3.21 7.53 5.50
N ALA A 8 -4.14 7.81 4.59
CA ALA A 8 -4.23 7.09 3.32
C ALA A 8 -3.01 7.29 2.40
N VAL A 9 -2.34 8.44 2.47
CA VAL A 9 -1.08 8.67 1.74
C VAL A 9 0.07 7.83 2.34
N LEU A 10 0.08 7.66 3.67
CA LEU A 10 1.04 6.78 4.34
C LEU A 10 0.79 5.30 3.96
N ASP A 11 -0.47 4.86 3.95
CA ASP A 11 -0.86 3.51 3.53
C ASP A 11 -0.42 3.22 2.08
N LEU A 12 -0.59 4.20 1.17
CA LEU A 12 -0.10 4.10 -0.22
C LEU A 12 1.42 4.00 -0.30
N THR A 13 2.14 4.77 0.51
CA THR A 13 3.61 4.75 0.54
C THR A 13 4.11 3.40 1.09
N ALA A 14 3.46 2.88 2.12
CA ALA A 14 3.72 1.55 2.68
C ALA A 14 3.44 0.44 1.66
N LEU A 15 2.32 0.54 0.93
CA LEU A 15 1.97 -0.39 -0.14
C LEU A 15 3.04 -0.45 -1.23
N ILE A 16 3.51 0.71 -1.71
CA ILE A 16 4.58 0.80 -2.72
C ILE A 16 5.87 0.19 -2.17
N ASN A 17 6.23 0.47 -0.92
CA ASN A 17 7.40 -0.12 -0.29
C ASN A 17 7.29 -1.66 -0.21
N CYS A 18 6.15 -2.19 0.22
CA CYS A 18 5.94 -3.64 0.28
C CYS A 18 5.92 -4.29 -1.11
N MET A 19 5.37 -3.64 -2.13
CA MET A 19 5.44 -4.11 -3.52
C MET A 19 6.88 -4.17 -4.03
N LEU A 20 7.68 -3.14 -3.78
CA LEU A 20 9.10 -3.12 -4.15
C LEU A 20 9.86 -4.26 -3.45
N TRP A 21 9.73 -4.41 -2.14
CA TRP A 21 10.39 -5.48 -1.38
C TRP A 21 9.91 -6.88 -1.78
N THR A 22 8.64 -7.04 -2.16
CA THR A 22 8.11 -8.30 -2.71
C THR A 22 8.77 -8.63 -4.04
N LEU A 23 8.92 -7.65 -4.94
CA LEU A 23 9.59 -7.83 -6.23
C LEU A 23 11.08 -8.17 -6.06
N PHE A 24 11.78 -7.50 -5.13
CA PHE A 24 13.18 -7.83 -4.80
C PHE A 24 13.32 -9.17 -4.07
N GLY A 25 12.36 -9.54 -3.24
CA GLY A 25 12.34 -10.78 -2.47
C GLY A 25 11.98 -12.03 -3.28
N LEU A 26 11.63 -11.89 -4.57
CA LEU A 26 11.40 -13.02 -5.45
C LEU A 26 12.69 -13.86 -5.60
N PRO A 27 12.58 -15.20 -5.58
CA PRO A 27 13.74 -16.08 -5.70
C PRO A 27 14.49 -15.95 -7.03
N ALA A 28 13.84 -15.37 -8.05
CA ALA A 28 14.46 -15.05 -9.34
C ALA A 28 15.45 -13.87 -9.27
N VAL A 29 15.29 -12.96 -8.30
CA VAL A 29 16.15 -11.79 -8.11
C VAL A 29 17.17 -12.07 -6.99
N GLN A 30 16.69 -12.52 -5.83
CA GLN A 30 17.55 -12.84 -4.70
C GLN A 30 17.15 -14.15 -4.02
N PRO A 31 17.98 -15.21 -4.12
CA PRO A 31 17.72 -16.48 -3.46
C PRO A 31 17.89 -16.36 -1.93
N GLY A 32 17.01 -17.05 -1.18
CA GLY A 32 17.02 -17.04 0.30
C GLY A 32 16.13 -15.97 0.96
N SER A 33 15.41 -15.17 0.18
CA SER A 33 14.61 -14.02 0.66
C SER A 33 13.15 -14.34 1.03
N LEU A 34 12.81 -15.62 1.23
CA LEU A 34 11.41 -16.07 1.37
C LEU A 34 10.68 -15.41 2.56
N LEU A 35 11.38 -15.14 3.66
CA LEU A 35 10.77 -14.46 4.82
C LEU A 35 10.41 -13.00 4.51
N VAL A 36 11.25 -12.32 3.74
CA VAL A 36 11.01 -10.94 3.27
C VAL A 36 9.86 -10.95 2.27
N LEU A 37 9.78 -11.96 1.40
CA LEU A 37 8.67 -12.11 0.47
C LEU A 37 7.33 -12.31 1.21
N THR A 38 7.25 -13.24 2.16
CA THR A 38 6.00 -13.56 2.85
C THR A 38 5.48 -12.40 3.71
N ILE A 39 6.36 -11.70 4.42
CA ILE A 39 5.95 -10.55 5.25
C ILE A 39 5.48 -9.38 4.40
N ASN A 40 6.15 -9.09 3.28
CA ASN A 40 5.76 -7.98 2.41
C ASN A 40 4.48 -8.30 1.63
N VAL A 41 4.28 -9.55 1.21
CA VAL A 41 3.00 -9.99 0.61
C VAL A 41 1.84 -9.85 1.60
N ALA A 42 2.03 -10.25 2.87
CA ALA A 42 1.03 -10.04 3.92
C ALA A 42 0.77 -8.53 4.15
N GLY A 43 1.82 -7.71 4.14
CA GLY A 43 1.72 -6.25 4.19
C GLY A 43 0.88 -5.68 3.04
N ILE A 44 1.12 -6.12 1.80
CA ILE A 44 0.33 -5.71 0.63
C ILE A 44 -1.16 -6.00 0.84
N VAL A 45 -1.52 -7.18 1.36
CA VAL A 45 -2.91 -7.55 1.61
C VAL A 45 -3.55 -6.63 2.65
N ILE A 46 -2.85 -6.36 3.75
CA ILE A 46 -3.35 -5.51 4.84
C ILE A 46 -3.52 -4.06 4.38
N GLU A 47 -2.50 -3.47 3.77
CA GLU A 47 -2.55 -2.08 3.27
C GLU A 47 -3.62 -1.91 2.19
N SER A 48 -3.77 -2.89 1.30
CA SER A 48 -4.84 -2.89 0.29
C SER A 48 -6.23 -2.90 0.93
N CYS A 49 -6.43 -3.67 2.01
CA CYS A 49 -7.69 -3.66 2.75
C CYS A 49 -7.97 -2.29 3.38
N PHE A 50 -6.96 -1.65 3.99
CA PHE A 50 -7.12 -0.31 4.57
C PHE A 50 -7.49 0.73 3.52
N ILE A 51 -6.81 0.74 2.37
CA ILE A 51 -7.10 1.65 1.26
C ILE A 51 -8.51 1.39 0.71
N LEU A 52 -8.93 0.13 0.58
CA LEU A 52 -10.29 -0.23 0.14
C LEU A 52 -11.35 0.29 1.11
N PHE A 53 -11.18 0.06 2.42
CA PHE A 53 -12.08 0.59 3.44
C PHE A 53 -12.10 2.12 3.42
N PHE A 54 -10.93 2.76 3.30
CA PHE A 54 -10.85 4.20 3.14
C PHE A 54 -11.67 4.65 1.92
N PHE A 55 -11.54 3.97 0.78
CA PHE A 55 -12.20 4.35 -0.45
C PHE A 55 -13.72 4.18 -0.41
N VAL A 56 -14.23 3.17 0.31
CA VAL A 56 -15.66 2.92 0.51
C VAL A 56 -16.28 3.93 1.48
N PHE A 57 -15.59 4.25 2.58
CA PHE A 57 -16.12 5.11 3.63
C PHE A 57 -15.76 6.59 3.50
N SER A 58 -14.99 6.99 2.48
CA SER A 58 -14.50 8.36 2.30
C SER A 58 -15.36 9.18 1.33
N ASP A 59 -15.53 10.46 1.66
CA ASP A 59 -16.24 11.44 0.84
C ASP A 59 -15.63 11.62 -0.56
N LYS A 60 -16.48 11.97 -1.54
CA LYS A 60 -16.08 12.18 -2.94
C LYS A 60 -14.93 13.18 -3.11
N LYS A 61 -14.88 14.24 -2.30
CA LYS A 61 -13.80 15.25 -2.32
C LYS A 61 -12.45 14.68 -1.87
N THR A 62 -12.45 13.78 -0.90
CA THR A 62 -11.23 13.16 -0.39
C THR A 62 -10.74 12.05 -1.34
N ARG A 63 -11.66 11.31 -1.98
CA ARG A 63 -11.31 10.35 -3.05
C ARG A 63 -10.64 11.04 -4.24
N GLN A 64 -11.12 12.21 -4.66
CA GLN A 64 -10.50 12.99 -5.74
C GLN A 64 -9.09 13.45 -5.40
N LYS A 65 -8.85 13.90 -4.15
CA LYS A 65 -7.50 14.25 -3.71
C LYS A 65 -6.53 13.06 -3.73
N LEU A 66 -7.00 11.86 -3.36
CA LEU A 66 -6.16 10.66 -3.41
C LEU A 66 -5.84 10.26 -4.86
N LEU A 67 -6.84 10.29 -5.74
CA LEU A 67 -6.62 10.02 -7.16
C LEU A 67 -5.63 10.99 -7.79
N LEU A 68 -5.64 12.27 -7.38
CA LEU A 68 -4.69 13.27 -7.85
C LEU A 68 -3.27 13.07 -7.28
N VAL A 69 -3.12 12.44 -6.11
CA VAL A 69 -1.79 12.09 -5.56
C VAL A 69 -1.24 10.81 -6.18
N VAL A 70 -2.11 9.91 -6.62
CA VAL A 70 -1.73 8.64 -7.27
C VAL A 70 -1.43 8.83 -8.77
N LEU A 71 -2.05 9.83 -9.42
CA LEU A 71 -1.82 10.20 -10.83
C LEU A 71 -0.66 11.20 -10.96
#